data_AF-A0A5R2N010-F1
#
_entry.id   AF-A0A5R2N010-F1
#
_cell.length_a   1.000
_cell.length_b   1.000
_cell.length_c   1.000
_cell.angle_alpha   90.00
_cell.angle_beta   90.00
_cell.angle_gamma   90.00
#
_symmetry.space_group_name_H-M   'P 1'
#
loop_
_entity.id
_entity.type
_entity.pdbx_description
1 polymer ?
#
loop_
_entity_poly.entity_id
_entity_poly.type
_entity_poly.pdbx_seq_one_letter_code
_entity_poly.pdbx_strand_id
1 'polypeptide(L)'
;LMARGMVPLFGISEAMDAAGAAAFIGWAWAEPQAQPVDTSAAGAAGGDHVTPDEAEAKARLIKAGLPVPKGERAGNAVEAVISSMALGFPVALKALGVTHKSEVGAVRLNLKDAESVSTAAHDLLPLGTGLYVER
;
A
#
# COMPACT_ATOMS: atom_id res chain seq x y z
N LEU A 1 -18.45 -8.24 -30.99
CA LEU A 1 -17.18 -8.86 -30.54
C LEU A 1 -17.36 -9.57 -29.20
N MET A 2 -17.74 -8.85 -28.13
CA MET A 2 -17.92 -9.41 -26.77
C MET A 2 -18.98 -10.51 -26.66
N ALA A 3 -20.09 -10.41 -27.40
CA ALA A 3 -21.11 -11.46 -27.47
C ALA A 3 -20.59 -12.81 -28.03
N ARG A 4 -19.37 -12.82 -28.59
CA ARG A 4 -18.67 -14.03 -29.06
C ARG A 4 -17.52 -14.44 -28.13
N GLY A 5 -17.47 -13.91 -26.90
CA GLY A 5 -16.42 -14.20 -25.92
C GLY A 5 -15.07 -13.53 -26.22
N MET A 6 -15.00 -12.65 -27.21
CA MET A 6 -13.77 -11.95 -27.57
C MET A 6 -13.63 -10.64 -26.77
N VAL A 7 -12.57 -10.54 -25.97
CA VAL A 7 -12.21 -9.32 -25.23
C VAL A 7 -11.60 -8.30 -26.21
N PRO A 8 -12.15 -7.08 -26.30
CA PRO A 8 -11.51 -6.01 -27.07
C PRO A 8 -10.25 -5.55 -26.32
N LEU A 9 -9.10 -5.58 -26.98
CA LEU A 9 -7.81 -5.15 -26.44
C LEU A 9 -7.43 -3.81 -27.08
N PHE A 10 -7.02 -2.84 -26.25
CA PHE A 10 -6.67 -1.47 -26.68
C PHE A 10 -5.18 -1.34 -27.02
N GLY A 11 -4.69 -2.16 -27.94
CA GLY A 11 -3.29 -2.14 -28.37
C GLY A 11 -2.64 -3.52 -28.41
N ILE A 12 -1.58 -3.65 -29.20
CA ILE A 12 -0.89 -4.93 -29.40
C ILE A 12 0.02 -5.27 -28.22
N SER A 13 0.63 -4.28 -27.59
CA SER A 13 1.53 -4.47 -26.44
C SER A 13 0.77 -4.99 -25.23
N GLU A 14 -0.33 -4.32 -24.89
CA GLU A 14 -1.24 -4.69 -23.79
C GLU A 14 -1.85 -6.07 -24.04
N ALA A 15 -2.15 -6.39 -25.30
CA ALA A 15 -2.63 -7.70 -25.68
C ALA A 15 -1.59 -8.81 -25.44
N MET A 16 -0.33 -8.55 -25.78
CA MET A 16 0.77 -9.50 -25.56
C MET A 16 1.11 -9.66 -24.08
N ASP A 17 1.08 -8.58 -23.30
CA ASP A 17 1.28 -8.63 -21.83
C ASP A 17 0.18 -9.45 -21.16
N ALA A 18 -1.09 -9.21 -21.54
CA ALA A 18 -2.22 -9.97 -21.04
C ALA A 18 -2.15 -11.45 -21.44
N ALA A 19 -1.77 -11.75 -22.69
CA ALA A 19 -1.58 -13.12 -23.15
C ALA A 19 -0.44 -13.83 -22.40
N GLY A 20 0.68 -13.13 -22.15
CA GLY A 20 1.80 -13.65 -21.37
C GLY A 20 1.42 -13.95 -19.92
N ALA A 21 0.68 -13.06 -19.27
CA ALA A 21 0.17 -13.27 -17.92
C ALA A 21 -0.81 -14.46 -17.84
N ALA A 22 -1.65 -14.63 -18.87
CA ALA A 22 -2.64 -15.70 -18.93
C ALA A 22 -2.11 -17.04 -19.45
N ALA A 23 -0.93 -17.08 -20.09
CA ALA A 23 -0.41 -18.27 -20.78
C ALA A 23 -0.33 -19.51 -19.89
N PHE A 24 -0.16 -19.32 -18.59
CA PHE A 24 0.00 -20.37 -17.60
C PHE A 24 -1.18 -20.49 -16.63
N ILE A 25 -2.27 -19.75 -16.84
CA ILE A 25 -3.42 -19.73 -15.92
C ILE A 25 -4.05 -21.12 -15.74
N GLY A 26 -3.94 -21.96 -16.77
CA GLY A 26 -4.39 -23.36 -16.72
C GLY A 26 -3.68 -24.21 -15.65
N TRP A 27 -2.43 -23.89 -15.30
CA TRP A 27 -1.73 -24.57 -14.21
C TRP A 27 -2.33 -24.21 -12.85
N ALA A 28 -2.61 -22.92 -12.62
CA ALA A 28 -3.28 -22.46 -11.40
C ALA A 28 -4.70 -23.03 -11.27
N TRP A 29 -5.44 -23.19 -12.38
CA TRP A 29 -6.76 -23.82 -12.37
C TRP A 29 -6.73 -25.34 -12.18
N ALA A 30 -5.60 -25.99 -12.47
CA ALA A 30 -5.41 -27.41 -12.21
C ALA A 30 -5.04 -27.69 -10.74
N GLU A 31 -4.63 -26.67 -9.98
CA GLU A 31 -4.41 -26.82 -8.54
C GLU A 31 -5.75 -27.06 -7.81
N PRO A 32 -5.76 -27.84 -6.71
CA PRO A 32 -6.93 -27.98 -5.87
C PRO A 32 -7.46 -26.61 -5.45
N GLN A 33 -8.78 -26.45 -5.50
CA GLN A 33 -9.42 -25.19 -5.10
C GLN A 33 -8.96 -24.80 -3.69
N ALA A 34 -8.45 -23.58 -3.56
CA ALA A 34 -8.04 -23.05 -2.27
C ALA A 34 -9.20 -23.15 -1.27
N GLN A 35 -8.89 -23.58 -0.05
CA GLN A 35 -9.91 -23.61 1.00
C GLN A 35 -10.44 -22.19 1.23
N PRO A 36 -11.77 -22.02 1.38
CA PRO A 36 -12.34 -20.74 1.76
C PRO A 36 -11.64 -20.22 3.02
N VAL A 37 -11.33 -18.92 3.04
CA VAL A 37 -10.83 -18.29 4.25
C VAL A 37 -11.91 -18.45 5.33
N ASP A 38 -11.54 -19.04 6.47
CA ASP A 38 -12.45 -19.16 7.60
C ASP A 38 -12.74 -17.77 8.16
N THR A 39 -13.92 -17.25 7.87
CA THR A 39 -14.41 -15.96 8.36
C THR A 39 -15.23 -16.10 9.63
N SER A 40 -15.36 -17.29 10.21
CA SER A 40 -16.14 -17.50 11.45
C SER A 40 -15.55 -16.77 12.67
N ALA A 41 -14.25 -16.46 12.62
CA ALA A 41 -13.56 -15.65 13.61
C ALA A 41 -13.79 -14.13 13.45
N ALA A 42 -14.36 -13.68 12.32
CA ALA A 42 -14.78 -12.30 12.16
C ALA A 42 -15.99 -12.07 13.08
N GLY A 43 -15.73 -11.48 14.25
CA GLY A 43 -16.74 -11.22 15.27
C GLY A 43 -18.00 -10.54 14.70
N ALA A 44 -19.14 -10.83 15.32
CA ALA A 44 -20.46 -10.37 14.92
C ALA A 44 -20.47 -8.89 14.50
N ALA A 45 -21.21 -8.59 13.42
CA ALA A 45 -21.30 -7.30 12.73
C ALA A 45 -21.95 -6.14 13.54
N GLY A 46 -21.83 -6.16 14.88
CA GLY A 46 -22.48 -5.22 15.80
C GLY A 46 -21.53 -4.46 16.72
N GLY A 47 -20.21 -4.52 16.52
CA GLY A 47 -19.25 -3.69 17.25
C GLY A 47 -18.98 -2.36 16.56
N ASP A 48 -18.59 -1.32 17.32
CA ASP A 48 -18.08 -0.08 16.74
C ASP A 48 -16.88 -0.39 15.83
N HIS A 49 -17.06 -0.19 14.53
CA HIS A 49 -16.01 -0.39 13.54
C HIS A 49 -15.06 0.81 13.57
N VAL A 50 -13.95 0.67 14.28
CA VAL A 50 -12.85 1.64 14.20
C VAL A 50 -11.95 1.25 13.03
N THR A 51 -11.89 2.12 12.02
CA THR A 51 -10.93 1.98 10.91
C THR A 51 -9.54 2.36 11.42
N PRO A 52 -8.58 1.41 11.49
CA PRO A 52 -7.22 1.74 11.90
C PRO A 52 -6.56 2.62 10.83
N ASP A 53 -5.71 3.54 11.26
CA ASP A 53 -4.83 4.24 10.31
C ASP A 53 -3.70 3.31 9.83
N GLU A 54 -2.86 3.80 8.91
CA GLU A 54 -1.85 2.95 8.27
C GLU A 54 -0.82 2.38 9.25
N ALA A 55 -0.40 3.15 10.25
CA ALA A 55 0.58 2.66 11.21
C ALA A 55 -0.04 1.63 12.16
N GLU A 56 -1.29 1.82 12.58
CA GLU A 56 -2.01 0.83 13.37
C GLU A 56 -2.29 -0.45 12.57
N ALA A 57 -2.72 -0.32 11.32
CA ALA A 57 -2.95 -1.45 10.43
C ALA A 57 -1.66 -2.27 10.24
N LYS A 58 -0.53 -1.60 9.98
CA LYS A 58 0.78 -2.25 9.84
C LYS A 58 1.24 -2.96 11.11
N ALA A 59 1.06 -2.34 12.28
CA ALA A 59 1.37 -2.99 13.56
C ALA A 59 0.53 -4.26 13.79
N ARG A 60 -0.76 -4.24 13.43
CA ARG A 60 -1.64 -5.42 13.50
C ARG A 60 -1.18 -6.53 12.55
N LEU A 61 -0.79 -6.19 11.32
CA LEU A 61 -0.26 -7.14 10.33
C LEU A 61 1.05 -7.79 10.79
N ILE A 62 1.98 -7.01 11.36
CA ILE A 62 3.22 -7.53 11.95
C ILE A 62 2.92 -8.51 13.08
N LYS A 63 1.99 -8.15 13.97
CA LYS A 63 1.56 -9.03 15.08
C LYS A 63 0.93 -10.33 14.58
N ALA A 64 0.29 -10.30 13.41
CA ALA A 64 -0.24 -11.48 12.74
C ALA A 64 0.83 -12.30 11.98
N GLY A 65 2.10 -11.90 12.00
CA GLY A 65 3.20 -12.59 11.33
C GLY A 65 3.32 -12.29 9.84
N LEU A 66 2.60 -11.27 9.33
CA LEU A 66 2.68 -10.88 7.93
C LEU A 66 3.92 -9.99 7.68
N PRO A 67 4.59 -10.15 6.52
CA PRO A 67 5.69 -9.30 6.14
C PRO A 67 5.18 -7.88 5.86
N VAL A 68 5.73 -6.90 6.57
CA VAL A 68 5.39 -5.49 6.41
C VAL A 68 6.69 -4.67 6.30
N PRO A 69 6.78 -3.70 5.36
CA PRO A 69 7.89 -2.77 5.27
C PRO A 69 8.17 -2.08 6.61
N LYS A 70 9.44 -1.89 6.95
CA LYS A 70 9.81 -1.20 8.20
C LYS A 70 9.41 0.26 8.07
N GLY A 71 8.74 0.80 9.08
CA GLY A 71 8.32 2.19 9.05
C GLY A 71 7.88 2.71 10.40
N GLU A 72 7.90 4.03 10.52
CA GLU A 72 7.71 4.77 11.77
C GLU A 72 6.82 6.00 11.54
N ARG A 73 6.07 6.38 12.58
CA ARG A 73 5.34 7.65 12.58
C ARG A 73 6.31 8.80 12.85
N ALA A 74 6.05 9.93 12.21
CA ALA A 74 6.72 11.20 12.50
C ALA A 74 5.67 12.31 12.65
N GLY A 75 5.79 13.10 13.71
CA GLY A 75 4.91 14.25 13.98
C GLY A 75 5.33 15.53 13.27
N ASN A 76 6.57 15.60 12.78
CA ASN A 76 7.11 16.76 12.09
C ASN A 76 8.23 16.37 11.11
N ALA A 77 8.72 17.34 10.33
CA ALA A 77 9.76 17.13 9.32
C ALA A 77 11.08 16.64 9.92
N VAL A 78 11.46 17.11 11.11
CA VAL A 78 12.71 16.70 11.78
C VAL A 78 12.65 15.23 12.15
N GLU A 79 11.56 14.80 12.78
CA GLU A 79 11.33 13.39 13.11
C GLU A 79 11.31 12.51 11.84
N ALA A 80 10.67 12.98 10.77
CA ALA A 80 10.62 12.23 9.51
C ALA A 80 12.02 12.02 8.92
N VAL A 81 12.89 13.03 8.97
CA VAL A 81 14.28 12.94 8.54
C VAL A 81 15.06 11.97 9.42
N ILE A 82 14.94 12.07 10.75
CA ILE A 82 15.63 11.18 11.70
C ILE A 82 15.23 9.72 11.45
N SER A 83 13.93 9.41 11.36
CA SER A 83 13.45 8.06 11.04
C SER A 83 13.94 7.59 9.66
N SER A 84 13.98 8.48 8.66
CA SER A 84 14.49 8.14 7.32
C SER A 84 15.98 7.79 7.35
N MET A 85 16.78 8.50 8.15
CA MET A 85 18.21 8.18 8.34
C MET A 85 18.41 6.84 9.04
N ALA A 86 17.56 6.51 10.02
CA ALA A 86 17.62 5.24 10.73
C ALA A 86 17.19 4.04 9.85
N LEU A 87 16.15 4.21 9.02
CA LEU A 87 15.68 3.21 8.05
C LEU A 87 16.62 3.05 6.85
N GLY A 88 17.28 4.15 6.48
CA GLY A 88 18.14 4.29 5.32
C GLY A 88 17.36 4.54 4.02
N PHE A 89 18.01 5.21 3.07
CA PHE A 89 17.41 5.64 1.80
C PHE A 89 17.48 4.54 0.71
N PRO A 90 16.60 4.61 -0.33
CA PRO A 90 15.48 5.54 -0.47
C PRO A 90 14.26 5.14 0.38
N VAL A 91 13.46 6.12 0.80
CA VAL A 91 12.25 5.92 1.61
C VAL A 91 10.99 6.42 0.90
N ALA A 92 9.84 5.96 1.37
CA ALA A 92 8.53 6.53 1.07
C ALA A 92 8.01 7.33 2.28
N LEU A 93 7.38 8.47 2.01
CA LEU A 93 6.74 9.32 3.02
C LEU A 93 5.26 9.50 2.69
N LYS A 94 4.39 9.27 3.68
CA LYS A 94 2.93 9.31 3.52
C LYS A 94 2.30 10.19 4.60
N ALA A 95 1.27 10.95 4.26
CA ALA A 95 0.43 11.61 5.27
C ALA A 95 -0.54 10.60 5.91
N LEU A 96 -0.76 10.74 7.21
CA LEU A 96 -1.71 9.95 8.00
C LEU A 96 -3.05 10.67 8.12
N GLY A 97 -4.13 9.91 8.35
CA GLY A 97 -5.48 10.47 8.53
C GLY A 97 -6.17 10.96 7.24
N VAL A 98 -5.60 10.66 6.07
CA VAL A 98 -6.14 11.04 4.76
C VAL A 98 -6.73 9.84 4.05
N THR A 99 -8.03 9.87 3.79
CA THR A 99 -8.71 8.96 2.86
C THR A 99 -8.53 9.52 1.44
N HIS A 100 -8.12 8.70 0.45
CA HIS A 100 -7.74 9.10 -0.94
C HIS A 100 -6.35 9.73 -1.15
N LYS A 101 -5.32 9.19 -0.46
CA LYS A 101 -3.95 9.75 -0.42
C LYS A 101 -3.32 10.11 -1.77
N SER A 102 -3.48 9.29 -2.80
CA SER A 102 -2.84 9.54 -4.10
C SER A 102 -3.49 10.69 -4.89
N GLU A 103 -4.80 10.90 -4.73
CA GLU A 103 -5.55 11.95 -5.44
C GLU A 103 -5.21 13.34 -4.90
N VAL A 104 -4.82 13.43 -3.63
CA VAL A 104 -4.40 14.69 -2.98
C VAL A 104 -2.88 14.83 -2.88
N GLY A 105 -2.10 13.95 -3.51
CA GLY A 105 -0.64 14.00 -3.44
C GLY A 105 -0.10 13.78 -2.02
N ALA A 106 -0.79 13.00 -1.18
CA ALA A 106 -0.38 12.68 0.19
C ALA A 106 0.64 11.51 0.29
N VAL A 107 1.35 11.21 -0.81
CA VAL A 107 2.46 10.26 -0.86
C VAL A 107 3.62 10.85 -1.65
N ARG A 108 4.84 10.65 -1.15
CA ARG A 108 6.10 10.91 -1.85
C ARG A 108 6.94 9.64 -1.81
N LEU A 109 7.39 9.19 -2.97
CA LEU A 109 8.17 7.94 -3.12
C LEU A 109 9.59 8.27 -3.53
N ASN A 110 10.50 7.32 -3.31
CA ASN A 110 11.88 7.39 -3.80
C ASN A 110 12.63 8.65 -3.29
N LEU A 111 12.42 9.01 -2.03
CA LEU A 111 13.14 10.10 -1.37
C LEU A 111 14.53 9.59 -0.99
N LYS A 112 15.58 10.21 -1.54
CA LYS A 112 16.94 9.64 -1.55
C LYS A 112 17.86 10.24 -0.49
N ASP A 113 17.44 11.31 0.15
CA ASP A 113 18.26 12.08 1.08
C ASP A 113 17.38 12.85 2.09
N ALA A 114 18.02 13.41 3.11
CA ALA A 114 17.35 14.16 4.16
C ALA A 114 16.64 15.43 3.65
N GLU A 115 17.19 16.09 2.62
CA GLU A 115 16.63 17.33 2.07
C GLU A 115 15.30 17.08 1.33
N SER A 116 15.27 16.03 0.49
CA SER A 116 14.05 15.59 -0.18
C SER A 116 12.97 15.13 0.81
N VAL A 117 13.36 14.45 1.90
CA VAL A 117 12.44 14.10 2.99
C VAL A 117 11.91 15.33 3.70
N SER A 118 12.76 16.30 4.05
CA SER A 118 12.33 17.51 4.75
C SER A 118 11.35 18.32 3.90
N THR A 119 11.64 18.49 2.61
CA THR A 119 10.76 19.18 1.66
C THR A 119 9.42 18.46 1.54
N ALA A 120 9.45 17.15 1.31
CA ALA A 120 8.25 16.32 1.25
C ALA A 120 7.42 16.41 2.54
N ALA A 121 8.06 16.36 3.71
CA ALA A 121 7.38 16.44 4.99
C ALA A 121 6.62 17.76 5.17
N HIS A 122 7.22 18.89 4.77
CA HIS A 122 6.54 20.19 4.81
C HIS A 122 5.30 20.25 3.90
N ASP A 123 5.37 19.64 2.71
CA ASP A 123 4.21 19.55 1.80
C ASP A 123 3.08 18.66 2.37
N LEU A 124 3.46 17.58 3.06
CA LEU A 124 2.56 16.51 3.47
C LEU A 124 1.88 16.76 4.83
N LEU A 125 2.56 17.47 5.75
CA LEU A 125 2.04 17.76 7.09
C LEU A 125 0.66 18.45 7.09
N PRO A 126 0.40 19.48 6.25
CA PRO A 126 -0.91 20.14 6.21
C PRO A 126 -2.05 19.25 5.73
N LEU A 127 -1.73 18.14 5.05
CA LEU A 127 -2.73 17.28 4.44
C LEU A 127 -3.36 16.30 5.44
N GLY A 128 -2.74 16.06 6.59
CA GLY A 128 -3.13 14.99 7.50
C GLY A 128 -2.82 15.26 8.97
N THR A 129 -2.92 14.21 9.79
CA THR A 129 -2.69 14.26 11.24
C THR A 129 -1.25 13.94 11.65
N GLY A 130 -0.39 13.63 10.67
CA GLY A 130 1.01 13.28 10.87
C GLY A 130 1.60 12.61 9.63
N LEU A 131 2.81 12.09 9.78
CA LEU A 131 3.56 11.43 8.71
C LEU A 131 3.89 9.98 9.07
N TYR A 132 4.09 9.17 8.04
CA TYR A 132 4.61 7.82 8.15
C TYR A 132 5.75 7.63 7.14
N VAL A 133 6.94 7.29 7.65
CA VAL A 133 8.13 6.99 6.87
C VAL A 133 8.25 5.47 6.76
N GLU A 134 8.56 4.94 5.58
CA GLU A 134 8.81 3.51 5.41
C GLU A 134 9.86 3.20 4.34
N ARG A 135 10.43 1.99 4.43
CA ARG A 135 11.36 1.41 3.46
C ARG A 135 10.96 0.00 3.05
#